data_AF-A0A1E4K190-F1
#
_entry.id   AF-A0A1E4K190-F1
#
_cell.length_a   1.000
_cell.length_b   1.000
_cell.length_c   1.000
_cell.angle_alpha   90.00
_cell.angle_beta   90.00
_cell.angle_gamma   90.00
#
_symmetry.space_group_name_H-M   'P 1'
#
loop_
_entity.id
_entity.type
_entity.pdbx_description
1 polymer ?
#
loop_
_entity_poly.entity_id
_entity_poly.type
_entity_poly.pdbx_seq_one_letter_code
_entity_poly.pdbx_strand_id
1 'polypeptide(L)'
;MSEHLISIATSLQQQLPSAEIRIDDALIAVSSLMASVVTARRDTEGVPPAKGQATIQRLAKAQMALIDAGGDVLRVHGELVAIGQETAGYDLHEECPKRAAVHRLHAVAT
;
A
#
# COMPACT_ATOMS: atom_id res chain seq x y z
N MET A 1 28.29 17.00 -6.08
CA MET A 1 27.42 15.94 -5.54
C MET A 1 27.79 14.64 -6.25
N SER A 2 28.15 13.57 -5.53
CA SER A 2 28.72 12.33 -6.12
C SER A 2 27.69 11.61 -7.01
N GLU A 3 28.04 11.19 -8.23
CA GLU A 3 27.19 10.44 -9.17
C GLU A 3 26.49 9.23 -8.52
N HIS A 4 27.16 8.61 -7.55
CA HIS A 4 26.63 7.49 -6.76
C HIS A 4 25.37 7.86 -5.96
N LEU A 5 25.30 9.07 -5.39
CA LEU A 5 24.14 9.53 -4.61
C LEU A 5 22.93 9.79 -5.51
N ILE A 6 23.16 10.33 -6.71
CA ILE A 6 22.10 10.57 -7.70
C ILE A 6 21.52 9.22 -8.15
N SER A 7 22.38 8.23 -8.44
CA SER A 7 21.93 6.89 -8.82
C SER A 7 21.07 6.21 -7.74
N ILE A 8 21.46 6.32 -6.46
CA ILE A 8 20.65 5.81 -5.33
C ILE A 8 19.31 6.52 -5.26
N ALA A 9 19.29 7.85 -5.31
CA ALA A 9 18.06 8.63 -5.23
C ALA A 9 17.06 8.25 -6.34
N THR A 10 17.54 8.12 -7.58
CA THR A 10 16.72 7.67 -8.71
C THR A 10 16.19 6.25 -8.49
N SER A 11 17.00 5.34 -7.96
CA SER A 11 16.56 3.97 -7.66
C SER A 11 15.43 3.96 -6.62
N LEU A 12 15.58 4.73 -5.53
CA LEU A 12 14.56 4.85 -4.49
C LEU A 12 13.26 5.47 -5.02
N GLN A 13 13.36 6.51 -5.86
CA GLN A 13 12.21 7.14 -6.52
C GLN A 13 11.40 6.16 -7.40
N GLN A 14 12.04 5.12 -7.94
CA GLN A 14 11.37 4.09 -8.72
C GLN A 14 10.83 2.95 -7.84
N GLN A 15 11.61 2.52 -6.85
CA GLN A 15 11.26 1.39 -5.98
C GLN A 15 10.06 1.69 -5.09
N LEU A 16 9.99 2.90 -4.54
CA LEU A 16 9.00 3.23 -3.52
C LEU A 16 7.56 3.26 -4.05
N PRO A 17 7.24 3.94 -5.17
CA PRO A 17 5.91 3.84 -5.78
C PRO A 17 5.58 2.41 -6.24
N SER A 18 6.58 1.64 -6.67
CA SER A 18 6.35 0.23 -7.02
C SER A 18 5.96 -0.61 -5.80
N ALA A 19 6.55 -0.35 -4.64
CA ALA A 19 6.20 -1.03 -3.39
C ALA A 19 4.78 -0.70 -2.95
N GLU A 20 4.39 0.58 -2.99
CA GLU A 20 3.01 1.03 -2.69
C GLU A 20 1.97 0.30 -3.55
N ILE A 21 2.16 0.30 -4.87
CA ILE A 21 1.25 -0.37 -5.82
C ILE A 21 1.12 -1.87 -5.50
N ARG A 22 2.24 -2.54 -5.20
CA ARG A 22 2.23 -3.98 -4.92
C ARG A 22 1.50 -4.32 -3.63
N ILE A 23 1.52 -3.43 -2.64
CA ILE A 23 0.74 -3.60 -1.40
C ILE A 23 -0.75 -3.48 -1.69
N ASP A 24 -1.15 -2.48 -2.49
CA ASP A 24 -2.54 -2.32 -2.91
C ASP A 24 -3.05 -3.53 -3.70
N ASP A 25 -2.25 -4.02 -4.66
CA ASP A 25 -2.55 -5.23 -5.44
C ASP A 25 -2.74 -6.46 -4.52
N ALA A 26 -1.87 -6.61 -3.52
CA ALA A 26 -1.99 -7.69 -2.53
C ALA A 26 -3.27 -7.55 -1.69
N LEU A 27 -3.63 -6.33 -1.29
CA LEU A 27 -4.84 -6.07 -0.52
C LEU A 27 -6.10 -6.39 -1.34
N ILE A 28 -6.12 -6.04 -2.62
CA ILE A 28 -7.19 -6.41 -3.57
C ILE A 28 -7.31 -7.93 -3.69
N ALA A 29 -6.18 -8.62 -3.88
CA ALA A 29 -6.15 -10.07 -4.04
C ALA A 29 -6.68 -10.80 -2.78
N VAL A 30 -6.24 -10.40 -1.59
CA VAL A 30 -6.70 -11.02 -0.33
C VAL A 30 -8.17 -10.70 -0.06
N SER A 31 -8.64 -9.50 -0.39
CA SER A 31 -10.05 -9.13 -0.24
C SER A 31 -10.96 -9.92 -1.17
N SER A 32 -10.51 -10.14 -2.41
CA SER A 32 -11.21 -10.97 -3.39
C SER A 32 -11.30 -12.43 -2.91
N LEU A 33 -10.19 -12.97 -2.38
CA LEU A 33 -10.15 -14.31 -1.79
C LEU A 33 -11.09 -14.45 -0.59
N MET A 34 -11.13 -13.45 0.30
CA MET A 34 -12.08 -13.40 1.42
C MET A 34 -13.53 -13.48 0.92
N ALA A 35 -13.88 -12.68 -0.09
CA ALA A 35 -15.23 -12.70 -0.66
C ALA A 35 -15.57 -14.10 -1.20
N SER A 36 -14.66 -14.73 -1.95
CA SER A 36 -14.85 -16.11 -2.44
C SER A 36 -15.04 -17.12 -1.31
N VAL A 37 -14.26 -17.05 -0.23
CA VAL A 37 -14.39 -17.96 0.92
C VAL A 37 -15.72 -17.78 1.64
N VAL A 38 -16.15 -16.54 1.86
CA VAL A 38 -17.43 -16.25 2.53
C VAL A 38 -18.61 -16.71 1.67
N THR A 39 -18.56 -16.48 0.36
CA THR A 39 -19.55 -16.96 -0.61
C THR A 39 -19.61 -18.49 -0.62
N ALA A 40 -18.46 -19.17 -0.76
CA ALA A 40 -18.42 -20.63 -0.73
C ALA A 40 -19.01 -21.22 0.56
N ARG A 41 -18.73 -20.60 1.72
CA ARG A 41 -19.32 -21.02 2.99
C ARG A 41 -20.84 -20.83 3.02
N ARG A 42 -21.36 -19.74 2.45
CA ARG A 42 -22.81 -19.48 2.37
C ARG A 42 -23.51 -20.49 1.48
N ASP A 43 -22.92 -20.81 0.34
CA ASP A 43 -23.57 -21.58 -0.73
C ASP A 43 -23.38 -23.10 -0.58
N THR A 44 -22.52 -23.55 0.34
CA THR A 44 -22.35 -24.99 0.63
C THR A 44 -23.41 -25.49 1.60
N GLU A 45 -24.35 -26.28 1.08
CA GLU A 45 -25.39 -26.92 1.90
C GLU A 45 -24.83 -27.90 2.93
N GLY A 46 -25.46 -27.97 4.11
CA GLY A 46 -25.11 -28.92 5.17
C GLY A 46 -23.82 -28.62 5.94
N VAL A 47 -23.09 -27.54 5.61
CA VAL A 47 -21.88 -27.14 6.33
C VAL A 47 -22.22 -26.15 7.45
N PRO A 48 -21.86 -26.44 8.72
CA PRO A 48 -22.08 -25.50 9.81
C PRO A 48 -21.37 -24.16 9.57
N PRO A 49 -21.99 -23.00 9.89
CA PRO A 49 -21.36 -21.67 9.72
C PRO A 49 -20.03 -21.48 10.47
N ALA A 50 -19.78 -22.30 11.50
CA ALA A 50 -18.51 -22.34 12.23
C ALA A 50 -17.35 -22.90 11.39
N LYS A 51 -17.63 -23.76 10.40
CA LYS A 51 -16.61 -24.27 9.47
C LYS A 51 -16.13 -23.12 8.58
N GLY A 52 -14.82 -22.98 8.47
CA GLY A 52 -14.18 -21.88 7.72
C GLY A 52 -14.02 -20.57 8.47
N GLN A 53 -14.57 -20.41 9.69
CA GLN A 53 -14.38 -19.18 10.49
C GLN A 53 -12.91 -18.90 10.78
N ALA A 54 -12.12 -19.91 11.13
CA ALA A 54 -10.69 -19.76 11.35
C ALA A 54 -9.94 -19.34 10.07
N THR A 55 -10.42 -19.73 8.89
CA THR A 55 -9.85 -19.30 7.61
C THR A 55 -10.16 -17.83 7.35
N ILE A 56 -11.41 -17.41 7.54
CA ILE A 56 -11.85 -16.00 7.44
C ILE A 56 -11.07 -15.13 8.42
N GLN A 57 -10.91 -15.56 9.67
CA GLN A 57 -10.13 -14.81 10.65
C GLN A 57 -8.66 -14.64 10.23
N ARG A 58 -8.05 -15.65 9.60
CA ARG A 58 -6.67 -15.54 9.08
C ARG A 58 -6.59 -14.58 7.89
N LEU A 59 -7.56 -14.60 6.99
CA LEU A 59 -7.62 -13.65 5.87
C LEU A 59 -7.81 -12.21 6.37
N ALA A 60 -8.66 -12.00 7.37
CA ALA A 60 -8.84 -10.68 7.98
C ALA A 60 -7.54 -10.15 8.62
N LYS A 61 -6.80 -11.03 9.31
CA LYS A 61 -5.47 -10.68 9.84
C LYS A 61 -4.47 -10.35 8.73
N ALA A 62 -4.51 -11.07 7.61
CA ALA A 62 -3.66 -10.77 6.46
C ALA A 62 -4.00 -9.40 5.85
N GLN A 63 -5.28 -9.04 5.75
CA GLN A 63 -5.71 -7.71 5.29
C GLN A 63 -5.20 -6.60 6.22
N MET A 64 -5.33 -6.78 7.53
CA MET A 64 -4.83 -5.81 8.51
C MET A 64 -3.30 -5.64 8.40
N ALA A 65 -2.56 -6.73 8.27
CA ALA A 65 -1.10 -6.66 8.11
C ALA A 65 -0.68 -5.91 6.82
N LEU A 66 -1.44 -6.05 5.74
CA LEU A 66 -1.20 -5.31 4.50
C LEU A 66 -1.53 -3.81 4.64
N ILE A 67 -2.59 -3.47 5.38
CA ILE A 67 -2.95 -2.08 5.69
C ILE A 67 -1.85 -1.43 6.52
N ASP A 68 -1.35 -2.12 7.54
CA ASP A 68 -0.27 -1.63 8.40
C ASP A 68 1.02 -1.42 7.56
N ALA A 69 1.38 -2.41 6.74
CA ALA A 69 2.54 -2.32 5.85
C ALA A 69 2.42 -1.15 4.84
N GLY A 70 1.23 -0.94 4.26
CA GLY A 70 0.98 0.20 3.36
C GLY A 70 1.14 1.54 4.08
N GLY A 71 0.64 1.65 5.30
CA GLY A 71 0.83 2.83 6.14
C GLY A 71 2.30 3.12 6.44
N ASP A 72 3.09 2.09 6.73
CA ASP A 72 4.52 2.23 7.01
C ASP A 72 5.32 2.61 5.75
N VAL A 73 5.02 2.03 4.59
CA VAL A 73 5.65 2.41 3.33
C VAL A 73 5.34 3.86 2.95
N LEU A 74 4.10 4.32 3.15
CA LEU A 74 3.73 5.73 2.93
C LEU A 74 4.47 6.69 3.88
N ARG A 75 4.79 6.27 5.11
CA ARG A 75 5.62 7.07 6.02
C ARG A 75 7.06 7.17 5.53
N VAL A 76 7.65 6.05 5.10
CA VAL A 76 8.99 6.03 4.49
C VAL A 76 9.03 6.95 3.26
N HIS A 77 7.97 7.00 2.46
CA HIS A 77 7.84 7.99 1.39
C HIS A 77 7.94 9.43 1.89
N GLY A 78 7.14 9.79 2.89
CA GLY A 78 7.20 11.12 3.50
C GLY A 78 8.59 11.48 4.02
N GLU A 79 9.25 10.54 4.70
CA GLU A 79 10.61 10.72 5.24
C GLU A 79 11.64 10.93 4.11
N LEU A 80 11.59 10.13 3.05
CA LEU A 80 12.50 10.29 1.91
C LEU A 80 12.29 11.62 1.17
N VAL A 81 11.05 12.10 1.08
CA VAL A 81 10.75 13.44 0.53
C VAL A 81 11.35 14.54 1.42
N ALA A 82 11.18 14.44 2.74
CA ALA A 82 11.75 15.41 3.68
C ALA A 82 13.28 15.44 3.60
N ILE A 83 13.94 14.27 3.59
CA ILE A 83 15.40 14.16 3.42
C ILE A 83 15.85 14.79 2.09
N GLY A 84 15.12 14.55 1.00
CA GLY A 84 15.41 15.14 -0.30
C GLY A 84 15.35 16.67 -0.27
N GLN A 85 14.34 17.24 0.38
CA GLN A 85 14.16 18.69 0.53
C GLN A 85 15.27 19.32 1.39
N GLU A 86 15.66 18.67 2.50
CA GLU A 86 16.73 19.12 3.39
C GLU A 86 18.11 19.06 2.72
N THR A 87 18.35 18.02 1.91
CA THR A 87 19.68 17.74 1.36
C THR A 87 19.95 18.47 0.04
N ALA A 88 18.93 18.69 -0.79
CA ALA A 88 19.11 19.30 -2.11
C ALA A 88 19.06 20.84 -2.10
N GLY A 89 18.71 21.46 -0.97
CA GLY A 89 18.29 22.86 -0.96
C GLY A 89 17.01 23.04 -1.77
N TYR A 90 16.38 24.21 -1.69
CA TYR A 90 15.09 24.53 -2.33
C TYR A 90 15.03 24.43 -3.88
N ASP A 91 16.02 23.82 -4.54
CA ASP A 91 16.20 23.80 -5.99
C ASP A 91 15.78 22.47 -6.68
N LEU A 92 15.03 21.60 -5.98
CA LEU A 92 14.29 20.49 -6.61
C LEU A 92 12.84 20.91 -6.89
N HIS A 93 12.66 22.05 -7.54
CA HIS A 93 11.44 22.31 -8.26
C HIS A 93 11.41 21.37 -9.48
N GLU A 94 10.52 20.37 -9.47
CA GLU A 94 9.52 20.14 -10.54
C GLU A 94 9.01 18.68 -10.64
N GLU A 95 9.71 17.66 -10.14
CA GLU A 95 9.37 16.27 -10.51
C GLU A 95 9.04 15.34 -9.32
N CYS A 96 8.25 15.83 -8.36
CA CYS A 96 7.41 14.91 -7.58
C CYS A 96 6.01 14.91 -8.23
N PRO A 97 5.54 13.81 -8.87
CA PRO A 97 4.24 13.81 -9.50
C PRO A 97 3.17 14.15 -8.46
N LYS A 98 2.41 15.22 -8.71
CA LYS A 98 1.37 15.77 -7.82
C LYS A 98 0.26 14.77 -7.42
N ARG A 99 0.28 13.54 -7.94
CA ARG A 99 -0.69 12.49 -7.67
C ARG A 99 -0.72 12.04 -6.21
N ALA A 100 0.40 12.13 -5.47
CA ALA A 100 0.41 11.77 -4.04
C ALA A 100 -0.34 12.78 -3.14
N ALA A 101 -0.45 14.04 -3.56
CA ALA A 101 -1.14 15.08 -2.79
C ALA A 101 -2.67 15.09 -3.00
N VAL A 102 -3.15 14.61 -4.15
CA VAL A 102 -4.57 14.73 -4.53
C VAL A 102 -5.44 13.61 -3.95
N HIS A 103 -4.88 12.48 -3.52
CA HIS A 103 -5.69 11.39 -2.98
C HIS A 103 -6.20 11.64 -1.53
N ARG A 104 -5.68 12.65 -0.83
CA ARG A 104 -6.10 12.95 0.55
C ARG A 104 -7.36 13.83 0.65
N LEU A 105 -7.89 14.37 -0.44
CA LEU A 105 -9.06 15.27 -0.41
C LEU A 105 -10.34 14.74 -1.06
N HIS A 106 -10.32 13.62 -1.81
CA HIS A 106 -11.51 13.13 -2.52
C HIS A 106 -12.18 11.88 -1.93
N ALA A 107 -11.63 11.27 -0.88
CA ALA A 107 -12.29 10.14 -0.19
C ALA A 107 -13.29 10.57 0.92
N VAL A 108 -13.58 11.87 1.05
CA VAL A 108 -14.63 12.41 1.93
C VAL A 108 -15.49 13.40 1.14
N ALA A 109 -16.05 12.96 0.02
CA ALA A 109 -17.26 13.52 -0.60
C ALA A 109 -17.49 12.88 -1.97
N THR A 110 -18.05 11.67 -2.04
CA THR A 110 -19.21 11.34 -2.89
C THR A 110 -19.79 9.98 -2.51
#